data_AF-A0A837DXY4-F1
#
_entry.id   AF-A0A837DXY4-F1
#
_cell.length_a   1.000
_cell.length_b   1.000
_cell.length_c   1.000
_cell.angle_alpha   90.00
_cell.angle_beta   90.00
_cell.angle_gamma   90.00
#
_symmetry.space_group_name_H-M   'P 1'
#
loop_
_entity.id
_entity.type
_entity.pdbx_description
1 polymer ?
#
loop_
_entity_poly.entity_id
_entity_poly.type
_entity_poly.pdbx_seq_one_letter_code
_entity_poly.pdbx_strand_id
1 'polypeptide(L)'
;MDVQNLAKKILTWPLQLSIQVNNEKYLFAHAMTSAPEHIEDTCFYLMGNEMNAEYLCNGVEGYTSICGHRNTVNYKIWKNEKGNLIMCDCGCGFIDGRLGCLCLETKEEFYV
;
A
#
# COMPACT_ATOMS: atom_id res chain seq x y z
N MET A 1 27.72 4.92 -3.48
CA MET A 1 26.39 4.61 -4.03
C MET A 1 26.30 5.26 -5.39
N ASP A 2 26.00 4.49 -6.43
CA ASP A 2 25.82 5.05 -7.78
C ASP A 2 24.39 5.58 -7.91
N VAL A 3 24.25 6.90 -7.75
CA VAL A 3 22.96 7.59 -7.77
C VAL A 3 22.30 7.51 -9.15
N GLN A 4 23.08 7.44 -10.23
CA GLN A 4 22.54 7.34 -11.60
C GLN A 4 21.94 5.96 -11.83
N ASN A 5 22.62 4.91 -11.38
CA ASN A 5 22.08 3.55 -11.45
C ASN A 5 20.89 3.35 -10.52
N LEU A 6 20.87 3.99 -9.34
CA LEU A 6 19.70 3.99 -8.46
C LEU A 6 18.50 4.68 -9.13
N ALA A 7 18.69 5.85 -9.72
CA ALA A 7 17.62 6.57 -10.41
C ALA A 7 17.03 5.75 -11.56
N LYS A 8 17.89 5.19 -12.43
CA LYS A 8 17.46 4.30 -13.52
C LYS A 8 16.66 3.11 -12.99
N LYS A 9 17.08 2.52 -11.87
CA LYS A 9 16.37 1.40 -11.24
C LYS A 9 15.00 1.80 -10.71
N ILE A 10 14.89 2.94 -10.01
CA ILE A 10 13.60 3.42 -9.48
C ILE A 10 12.59 3.62 -10.61
N LEU A 11 13.03 4.15 -11.76
CA LEU A 11 12.16 4.36 -12.92
C LEU A 11 11.63 3.06 -13.56
N THR A 12 12.18 1.89 -13.19
CA THR A 12 11.69 0.58 -13.66
C THR A 12 10.65 -0.05 -12.75
N TRP A 13 10.39 0.52 -11.58
CA TRP A 13 9.45 -0.06 -10.63
C TRP A 13 8.00 0.14 -11.10
N PRO A 14 7.16 -0.89 -10.99
CA PRO A 14 5.75 -0.77 -11.32
C PRO A 14 5.04 0.11 -10.31
N LEU A 15 4.03 0.85 -10.78
CA LEU A 15 3.18 1.69 -9.92
C LEU A 15 2.25 0.84 -9.04
N GLN A 16 1.87 -0.33 -9.55
CA GLN A 16 1.08 -1.32 -8.84
C GLN A 16 1.61 -2.74 -9.08
N LEU A 17 1.61 -3.57 -8.05
CA LEU A 17 1.91 -5.01 -8.12
C LEU A 17 0.67 -5.82 -7.73
N SER A 18 0.52 -6.99 -8.35
CA SER A 18 -0.48 -7.98 -7.99
C SER A 18 0.21 -9.30 -7.67
N ILE A 19 -0.13 -9.90 -6.53
CA ILE A 19 0.37 -11.20 -6.11
C ILE A 19 -0.76 -12.02 -5.48
N GLN A 20 -0.56 -13.34 -5.39
CA GLN A 20 -1.48 -14.26 -4.73
C GLN A 20 -0.75 -15.05 -3.65
N VAL A 21 -1.30 -15.09 -2.45
CA VAL A 21 -0.79 -15.83 -1.29
C VAL A 21 -1.95 -16.54 -0.61
N ASN A 22 -1.85 -17.85 -0.35
CA ASN A 22 -2.89 -18.65 0.31
C ASN A 22 -4.30 -18.46 -0.28
N ASN A 23 -4.40 -18.40 -1.61
CA ASN A 23 -5.64 -18.14 -2.39
C ASN A 23 -6.26 -16.75 -2.24
N GLU A 24 -5.63 -15.84 -1.50
CA GLU A 24 -6.01 -14.43 -1.46
C GLU A 24 -5.19 -13.63 -2.48
N LYS A 25 -5.86 -12.71 -3.17
CA LYS A 25 -5.23 -11.81 -4.14
C LYS A 25 -4.95 -10.47 -3.48
N TYR A 26 -3.77 -9.93 -3.73
CA TYR A 26 -3.32 -8.67 -3.15
C TYR A 26 -2.91 -7.70 -4.22
N LEU A 27 -3.21 -6.42 -3.98
CA LEU A 27 -2.73 -5.30 -4.77
C LEU A 27 -1.84 -4.43 -3.90
N PHE A 28 -0.69 -4.04 -4.42
CA PHE A 28 0.26 -3.16 -3.73
C PHE A 28 0.48 -1.92 -4.57
N ALA A 29 0.33 -0.75 -3.96
CA ALA A 29 0.70 0.52 -4.55
C ALA A 29 1.18 1.47 -3.45
N HIS A 30 1.82 2.58 -3.83
CA HIS A 30 2.31 3.53 -2.83
C HIS A 30 1.17 4.21 -2.06
N ALA A 31 0.19 4.78 -2.77
CA ALA A 31 -0.90 5.55 -2.18
C ALA A 31 -2.28 4.89 -2.33
N MET A 32 -2.61 4.42 -3.53
CA MET A 32 -3.90 3.81 -3.85
C MET A 32 -3.76 2.73 -4.90
N THR A 33 -4.63 1.74 -4.83
CA THR A 33 -4.73 0.62 -5.79
C THR A 33 -5.98 0.75 -6.65
N SER A 34 -5.92 0.19 -7.85
CA SER A 34 -7.04 0.08 -8.78
C SER A 34 -7.25 -1.38 -9.19
N ALA A 35 -8.45 -1.72 -9.66
CA ALA A 35 -8.70 -3.04 -10.24
C ALA A 35 -7.73 -3.28 -11.42
N PRO A 36 -7.13 -4.48 -11.59
CA PRO A 36 -6.12 -4.72 -12.63
C PRO A 36 -6.56 -4.43 -14.07
N GLU A 37 -7.87 -4.50 -14.33
CA GLU A 37 -8.50 -4.13 -15.60
C GLU A 37 -8.61 -2.61 -15.83
N HIS A 38 -8.39 -1.81 -14.79
CA HIS A 38 -8.46 -0.36 -14.82
C HIS A 38 -7.11 0.26 -14.44
N ILE A 39 -6.34 0.63 -15.46
CA ILE A 39 -5.04 1.29 -15.26
C ILE A 39 -5.26 2.79 -15.12
N GLU A 40 -4.84 3.33 -13.98
CA GLU A 40 -4.93 4.74 -13.66
C GLU A 40 -3.63 5.50 -14.02
N ASP A 41 -3.66 6.81 -13.87
CA ASP A 41 -2.46 7.63 -14.06
C ASP A 41 -1.46 7.52 -12.89
N THR A 42 -0.25 8.04 -13.08
CA THR A 42 0.81 8.02 -12.07
C THR A 42 0.45 8.74 -10.78
N CYS A 43 -0.33 9.83 -10.86
CA CYS A 43 -0.75 10.59 -9.69
C CYS A 43 -1.74 9.81 -8.83
N PHE A 44 -2.58 8.96 -9.43
CA PHE A 44 -3.44 8.05 -8.67
C PHE A 44 -2.61 7.15 -7.74
N TYR A 45 -1.63 6.43 -8.29
CA TYR A 45 -0.84 5.46 -7.52
C TYR A 45 0.16 6.11 -6.54
N LEU A 46 0.71 7.28 -6.87
CA LEU A 46 1.76 7.94 -6.07
C LEU A 46 1.24 9.04 -5.12
N MET A 47 0.14 9.71 -5.46
CA MET A 47 -0.39 10.83 -4.68
C MET A 47 -1.76 10.53 -4.05
N GLY A 48 -2.45 9.48 -4.51
CA GLY A 48 -3.75 9.09 -3.96
C GLY A 48 -4.82 10.18 -4.09
N ASN A 49 -4.81 10.90 -5.22
CA ASN A 49 -5.68 12.05 -5.47
C ASN A 49 -7.18 11.71 -5.40
N GLU A 50 -7.53 10.45 -5.63
CA GLU A 50 -8.93 9.98 -5.62
C GLU A 50 -9.31 9.24 -4.34
N MET A 51 -8.50 9.34 -3.28
CA MET A 51 -8.74 8.64 -2.02
C MET A 51 -9.96 9.23 -1.32
N ASN A 52 -11.12 8.66 -1.60
CA ASN A 52 -12.42 9.06 -1.07
C ASN A 52 -12.94 8.04 -0.04
N ALA A 53 -14.06 8.38 0.61
CA ALA A 53 -14.66 7.51 1.63
C ALA A 53 -15.12 6.15 1.07
N GLU A 54 -15.53 6.10 -0.20
CA GLU A 54 -15.95 4.86 -0.84
C GLU A 54 -14.79 3.89 -0.97
N TYR A 55 -13.64 4.34 -1.48
CA TYR A 55 -12.42 3.54 -1.54
C TYR A 55 -11.94 3.13 -0.15
N LEU A 56 -11.94 4.04 0.82
CA LEU A 56 -11.49 3.74 2.18
C LEU A 56 -12.37 2.68 2.86
N CYS A 57 -13.69 2.70 2.64
CA CYS A 57 -14.60 1.72 3.21
C CYS A 57 -14.62 0.40 2.43
N ASN A 58 -14.43 0.43 1.12
CA ASN A 58 -14.69 -0.72 0.24
C ASN A 58 -13.45 -1.37 -0.38
N GLY A 59 -12.31 -0.68 -0.46
CA GLY A 59 -11.14 -1.14 -1.19
C GLY A 59 -11.45 -1.49 -2.66
N VAL A 60 -10.65 -2.39 -3.23
CA VAL A 60 -10.89 -2.97 -4.56
C VAL A 60 -11.59 -4.32 -4.40
N GLU A 61 -12.71 -4.53 -5.07
CA GLU A 61 -13.50 -5.76 -4.95
C GLU A 61 -12.69 -7.00 -5.40
N GLY A 62 -12.73 -8.07 -4.61
CA GLY A 62 -12.00 -9.31 -4.90
C GLY A 62 -10.50 -9.29 -4.60
N TYR A 63 -9.98 -8.18 -4.05
CA TYR A 63 -8.58 -8.03 -3.67
C TYR A 63 -8.44 -7.47 -2.25
N THR A 64 -7.32 -7.79 -1.60
CA THR A 64 -6.83 -7.02 -0.45
C THR A 64 -5.81 -6.00 -0.93
N SER A 65 -6.14 -4.72 -0.78
CA SER A 65 -5.26 -3.61 -1.14
C SER A 65 -4.32 -3.28 0.00
N ILE A 66 -3.02 -3.14 -0.27
CA ILE A 66 -1.99 -2.77 0.70
C ILE A 66 -1.26 -1.53 0.21
N CYS A 67 -1.42 -0.43 0.93
CA CYS A 67 -0.90 0.89 0.57
C CYS A 67 -0.11 1.53 1.73
N GLY A 68 0.65 2.58 1.42
CA GLY A 68 1.29 3.47 2.39
C GLY A 68 0.81 4.91 2.20
N HIS A 69 1.76 5.84 2.04
CA HIS A 69 1.55 7.26 1.69
C HIS A 69 0.94 8.14 2.78
N ARG A 70 -0.17 7.72 3.39
CA ARG A 70 -0.79 8.43 4.50
C ARG A 70 -0.46 7.74 5.81
N ASN A 71 0.28 8.45 6.66
CA ASN A 71 0.54 8.00 8.02
C ASN A 71 -0.77 7.63 8.71
N THR A 72 -0.76 6.45 9.30
CA THR A 72 -1.86 5.91 10.07
C THR A 72 -1.93 6.53 11.47
N VAL A 73 -3.13 6.56 12.03
CA VAL A 73 -3.34 7.04 13.40
C VAL A 73 -2.60 6.13 14.38
N ASN A 74 -1.89 6.73 15.35
CA ASN A 74 -1.09 6.03 16.35
C ASN A 74 0.07 5.19 15.79
N TYR A 75 0.49 5.42 14.54
CA TYR A 75 1.64 4.72 13.93
C TYR A 75 1.49 3.19 13.94
N LYS A 76 0.28 2.71 13.63
CA LYS A 76 -0.06 1.28 13.54
C LYS A 76 -0.75 0.97 12.24
N ILE A 77 -0.53 -0.24 11.73
CA ILE A 77 -1.20 -0.73 10.52
C ILE A 77 -2.71 -0.56 10.71
N TRP A 78 -3.32 0.19 9.79
CA TRP A 78 -4.75 0.44 9.79
C TRP A 78 -5.40 -0.46 8.76
N LYS A 79 -6.59 -0.96 9.09
CA LYS A 79 -7.43 -1.77 8.21
C LYS A 79 -8.81 -1.16 8.19
N ASN A 80 -9.44 -1.14 7.02
CA ASN A 80 -10.85 -0.79 6.93
C ASN A 80 -11.73 -1.86 7.58
N GLU A 81 -13.01 -1.55 7.79
CA GLU A 81 -13.96 -2.48 8.43
C GLU A 81 -14.12 -3.80 7.66
N LYS A 82 -14.01 -3.77 6.33
CA LYS A 82 -14.06 -4.96 5.47
C LYS A 82 -12.78 -5.80 5.49
N GLY A 83 -11.69 -5.28 6.06
CA GLY A 83 -10.39 -5.94 6.10
C GLY A 83 -9.68 -6.08 4.73
N ASN A 84 -10.19 -5.44 3.68
CA ASN A 84 -9.68 -5.55 2.30
C ASN A 84 -8.94 -4.29 1.81
N LEU A 85 -8.75 -3.30 2.68
CA LEU A 85 -7.81 -2.20 2.50
C LEU A 85 -6.95 -2.09 3.77
N ILE A 86 -5.65 -2.15 3.58
CA ILE A 86 -4.63 -2.10 4.64
C ILE A 86 -3.68 -0.95 4.34
N MET A 87 -3.54 -0.03 5.29
CA MET A 87 -2.59 1.07 5.22
C MET A 87 -1.43 0.76 6.18
N CYS A 88 -0.23 0.57 5.63
CA CYS A 88 0.96 0.14 6.38
C CYS A 88 1.92 1.27 6.72
N ASP A 89 1.63 2.51 6.31
CA ASP A 89 2.49 3.65 6.68
C ASP A 89 2.31 4.00 8.16
N CYS A 90 3.20 3.44 8.96
CA CYS A 90 3.27 3.64 10.41
C CYS A 90 4.21 4.79 10.77
N GLY A 91 4.60 5.64 9.79
CA GLY A 91 5.32 6.88 10.04
C GLY A 91 6.78 6.72 10.47
N CYS A 92 7.49 5.67 10.04
CA CYS A 92 8.91 5.46 10.41
C CYS A 92 9.85 6.64 10.10
N GLY A 93 9.43 7.57 9.23
CA GLY A 93 10.13 8.82 8.97
C GLY A 93 9.94 9.92 10.04
N PHE A 94 9.08 9.70 11.05
CA PHE A 94 8.77 10.63 12.14
C PHE A 94 9.35 10.12 13.46
N ILE A 95 9.64 11.04 14.39
CA ILE A 95 10.33 10.74 15.66
C ILE A 95 9.64 9.66 16.50
N ASP A 96 8.30 9.64 16.50
CA ASP A 96 7.48 8.69 17.28
C ASP A 96 6.91 7.55 16.44
N GLY A 97 7.19 7.54 15.13
CA GLY A 97 6.64 6.54 14.23
C GLY A 97 7.45 5.26 14.19
N ARG A 98 6.90 4.25 13.53
CA ARG A 98 7.44 2.89 13.49
C ARG A 98 7.50 2.36 12.08
N LEU A 99 8.40 1.41 11.84
CA LEU A 99 8.36 0.63 10.61
C LEU A 99 7.38 -0.53 10.80
N GLY A 100 6.19 -0.42 10.21
CA GLY A 100 5.19 -1.48 10.18
C GLY A 100 5.45 -2.47 9.05
N CYS A 101 5.24 -3.76 9.32
CA CYS A 101 5.31 -4.83 8.33
C CYS A 101 4.18 -5.85 8.57
N LEU A 102 3.60 -6.38 7.50
CA LEU A 102 2.56 -7.41 7.55
C LEU A 102 3.05 -8.67 6.84
N CYS A 103 3.07 -9.80 7.54
CA CYS A 103 3.26 -11.09 6.89
C CYS A 103 1.93 -11.53 6.25
N LEU A 104 1.93 -11.81 4.94
CA LEU A 104 0.70 -12.12 4.22
C LEU A 104 0.21 -13.54 4.50
N GLU A 105 1.14 -14.47 4.77
CA GLU A 105 0.84 -15.86 5.07
C GLU A 105 0.19 -16.01 6.44
N THR A 106 0.71 -15.33 7.47
CA THR A 106 0.26 -15.46 8.87
C THR A 106 -0.66 -14.33 9.32
N LYS A 107 -0.70 -13.22 8.59
CA LYS A 107 -1.36 -11.95 8.95
C LYS A 107 -0.78 -11.26 10.19
N GLU A 108 0.38 -11.70 10.65
CA GLU A 108 1.07 -11.10 11.79
C GLU A 108 1.66 -9.73 11.42
N GLU A 109 1.52 -8.79 12.34
CA GLU A 109 2.02 -7.43 12.21
C GLU A 109 3.27 -7.24 13.06
N PHE A 110 4.32 -6.71 12.44
CA PHE A 110 5.60 -6.43 13.07
C PHE A 110 5.84 -4.93 13.07
N TYR A 111 6.45 -4.43 14.15
CA TYR A 111 6.74 -3.01 14.35
C TYR A 111 8.15 -2.86 14.91
N VAL A 112 8.98 -2.05 14.23
CA VAL A 112 10.35 -1.69 14.66
C VAL A 112 10.43 -0.22 14.98
#